data_AF-A0A1Q7LBJ4-F1
#
_entry.id   AF-A0A1Q7LBJ4-F1
#
_cell.length_a   1.000
_cell.length_b   1.000
_cell.length_c   1.000
_cell.angle_alpha   90.00
_cell.angle_beta   90.00
_cell.angle_gamma   90.00
#
_symmetry.space_group_name_H-M   'P 1'
#
loop_
_entity.id
_entity.type
_entity.pdbx_description
1 polymer ?
#
loop_
_entity_poly.entity_id
_entity_poly.type
_entity_poly.pdbx_seq_one_letter_code
_entity_poly.pdbx_strand_id
1 'polypeptide(L)'
;MRFQPVVPVALLLLLLFLLGLKRIPANYRRVYASAGLLLFVGLVAGLAGCNKYGGGGGVHYDSITAVYSGDSTYAGSTSPAVTITVQ
;
A
#
# COMPACT_ATOMS: atom_id res chain seq x y z
N MET A 1 -3.38 6.83 -23.17
CA MET A 1 -3.18 7.99 -22.27
C MET A 1 -3.99 7.74 -21.01
N ARG A 2 -3.35 7.35 -19.90
CA ARG A 2 -4.07 6.95 -18.67
C ARG A 2 -4.35 8.22 -17.88
N PHE A 3 -5.52 8.82 -18.09
CA PHE A 3 -5.98 9.94 -17.28
C PHE A 3 -6.18 9.42 -15.85
N GLN A 4 -5.13 9.53 -15.04
CA GLN A 4 -5.23 9.26 -13.61
C GLN A 4 -6.14 10.35 -13.03
N PRO A 5 -7.34 10.00 -12.51
CA PRO A 5 -8.31 10.99 -11.99
C PRO A 5 -7.76 11.77 -10.78
N VAL A 6 -6.57 11.39 -10.31
CA VAL A 6 -5.81 12.02 -9.24
C VAL A 6 -5.26 13.39 -9.63
N VAL A 7 -4.92 13.63 -10.91
CA VAL A 7 -4.38 14.91 -11.38
C VAL A 7 -5.39 16.07 -11.28
N PRO A 8 -6.65 15.96 -11.76
CA PRO A 8 -7.62 17.04 -11.60
C PRO A 8 -8.02 17.26 -10.14
N VAL A 9 -8.09 16.19 -9.32
CA VAL A 9 -8.40 16.30 -7.89
C VAL A 9 -7.29 17.03 -7.12
N ALA A 10 -6.02 16.74 -7.42
CA ALA A 10 -4.89 17.43 -6.83
C ALA A 10 -4.85 18.92 -7.20
N LEU A 11 -5.14 19.24 -8.46
CA LEU A 11 -5.19 20.63 -8.95
C LEU A 11 -6.33 21.41 -8.30
N LEU A 12 -7.50 20.78 -8.13
CA LEU A 12 -8.66 21.40 -7.48
C LEU A 12 -8.42 21.67 -5.99
N LEU A 13 -7.80 20.73 -5.26
CA LEU A 13 -7.39 20.93 -3.86
C LEU A 13 -6.35 22.04 -3.71
N LEU A 14 -5.36 22.09 -4.61
CA LEU A 14 -4.34 23.14 -4.62
C LEU A 14 -4.96 24.52 -4.88
N LEU A 15 -5.91 24.62 -5.82
CA LEU A 15 -6.62 25.87 -6.11
C LEU A 15 -7.48 26.33 -4.92
N LEU A 16 -8.23 25.43 -4.28
CA LEU A 16 -9.03 25.77 -3.09
C LEU A 16 -8.14 26.25 -1.94
N PHE A 17 -6.97 25.63 -1.75
CA PHE A 17 -6.00 26.04 -0.74
C PHE A 17 -5.47 27.45 -1.01
N LEU A 18 -5.04 27.74 -2.24
CA LEU A 18 -4.56 29.08 -2.63
C LEU A 18 -5.66 30.14 -2.57
N LEU A 19 -6.90 29.78 -2.91
CA LEU A 19 -8.04 30.70 -2.81
C LEU A 19 -8.38 30.99 -1.35
N GLY A 20 -8.31 29.98 -0.46
CA GLY A 20 -8.40 30.16 0.99
C GLY A 20 -7.32 31.11 1.52
N LEU A 21 -6.07 30.93 1.11
CA LEU A 21 -4.96 31.82 1.45
C LEU A 21 -5.15 33.25 0.94
N LYS A 22 -5.75 33.43 -0.25
CA LYS A 22 -5.97 34.74 -0.88
C LYS A 22 -7.17 35.49 -0.28
N ARG A 23 -8.16 34.78 0.28
CA ARG A 23 -9.41 35.36 0.80
C ARG A 23 -9.34 35.79 2.27
N ILE A 24 -8.25 35.49 2.99
CA ILE A 24 -8.12 35.71 4.44
C ILE A 24 -7.27 36.96 4.74
N PRO A 25 -7.73 37.89 5.61
CA PRO A 25 -7.03 39.14 5.93
C PRO A 25 -5.70 38.91 6.67
N ALA A 26 -4.76 39.84 6.47
CA ALA A 26 -3.32 39.72 6.70
C ALA A 26 -2.84 39.25 8.09
N ASN A 27 -3.64 39.35 9.15
CA ASN A 27 -3.21 39.03 10.52
C ASN A 27 -3.25 37.54 10.89
N TYR A 28 -4.04 36.71 10.20
CA TYR A 28 -4.18 35.27 10.55
C TYR A 28 -3.53 34.32 9.54
N ARG A 29 -2.82 34.86 8.52
CA ARG A 29 -2.19 34.08 7.44
C ARG A 29 -1.22 33.01 7.95
N ARG A 30 -0.51 33.30 9.05
CA ARG A 30 0.44 32.39 9.69
C ARG A 30 -0.26 31.24 10.41
N VAL A 31 -1.41 31.51 11.02
CA VAL A 31 -2.20 30.53 11.77
C VAL A 31 -2.90 29.56 10.82
N TYR A 32 -3.42 30.04 9.68
CA TYR A 32 -3.98 29.15 8.65
C TYR A 32 -2.92 28.35 7.91
N ALA A 33 -1.74 28.92 7.65
CA ALA A 33 -0.63 28.19 7.05
C ALA A 33 -0.16 27.05 7.97
N SER A 34 -0.04 27.29 9.27
CA SER A 34 0.32 26.24 10.24
C SER A 34 -0.80 25.22 10.43
N ALA A 35 -2.06 25.64 10.50
CA ALA A 35 -3.21 24.72 10.60
C ALA A 35 -3.31 23.82 9.35
N GLY A 36 -3.13 24.38 8.16
CA GLY A 36 -3.09 23.61 6.91
C GLY A 36 -1.92 22.63 6.86
N LEU A 37 -0.72 23.06 7.27
CA LEU A 37 0.45 22.19 7.32
C LEU A 37 0.27 21.05 8.35
N LEU A 38 -0.25 21.34 9.54
CA LEU A 38 -0.52 20.33 10.58
C LEU A 38 -1.58 19.31 10.14
N LEU A 39 -2.66 19.75 9.47
CA LEU A 39 -3.64 18.84 8.89
C LEU A 39 -3.03 17.97 7.78
N PHE A 40 -2.20 18.56 6.92
CA PHE A 40 -1.54 17.82 5.85
C PHE A 40 -0.56 16.79 6.39
N VAL A 41 0.24 17.15 7.40
CA VAL A 41 1.14 16.23 8.12
C VAL A 41 0.36 15.13 8.82
N GLY A 42 -0.74 15.46 9.50
CA GLY A 42 -1.60 14.48 10.16
C GLY A 42 -2.25 13.50 9.18
N LEU A 43 -2.68 13.98 8.01
CA LEU A 43 -3.27 13.16 6.95
C LEU A 43 -2.19 12.25 6.31
N VAL A 44 -1.00 12.78 6.00
CA VAL A 44 0.13 11.98 5.49
C VAL A 44 0.59 10.93 6.51
N ALA A 45 0.68 11.30 7.79
CA ALA A 45 1.02 10.37 8.86
C ALA A 45 -0.07 9.31 9.09
N GLY A 46 -1.34 9.68 8.94
CA GLY A 46 -2.47 8.76 8.99
C GLY A 46 -2.49 7.77 7.82
N LEU A 47 -2.19 8.23 6.60
CA LEU A 47 -2.06 7.37 5.42
C LEU A 47 -0.89 6.38 5.54
N ALA A 48 0.24 6.80 6.15
CA ALA A 48 1.37 5.91 6.38
C ALA A 48 1.19 5.01 7.62
N GLY A 49 0.46 5.48 8.64
CA GLY A 49 0.33 4.83 9.95
C GLY A 49 -0.81 3.82 10.05
N CYS A 50 -1.88 3.97 9.27
CA CYS A 50 -3.02 3.04 9.30
C CYS A 50 -2.75 1.70 8.59
N ASN A 51 -1.60 1.53 7.94
CA ASN A 51 -1.22 0.26 7.29
C ASN A 51 -0.39 -0.69 8.19
N LYS A 52 -0.45 -0.55 9.52
CA LYS A 52 0.09 -1.60 10.42
C LYS A 52 -0.70 -2.93 10.42
N TYR A 53 -1.81 -3.00 9.67
CA TYR A 53 -2.52 -4.25 9.36
C TYR A 53 -2.32 -4.71 7.91
N GLY A 54 -1.45 -4.05 7.14
CA GLY A 54 -1.00 -4.53 5.84
C GLY A 54 0.17 -5.48 5.98
N GLY A 55 0.06 -6.48 6.87
CA GLY A 55 0.97 -7.62 6.84
C GLY A 55 0.70 -8.33 5.52
N GLY A 56 1.55 -8.10 4.52
CA GLY A 56 1.52 -8.78 3.24
C GLY A 56 1.88 -10.25 3.39
N GLY A 57 1.07 -11.01 4.13
CA GLY A 57 0.90 -12.43 3.94
C GLY A 57 -0.01 -12.58 2.73
N GLY A 58 0.54 -12.42 1.53
CA GLY A 58 -0.13 -12.94 0.33
C GLY A 58 -0.33 -14.44 0.52
N VAL A 59 -1.31 -15.03 -0.16
CA VAL A 59 -1.43 -16.50 -0.17
C VAL A 59 -0.10 -17.06 -0.69
N HIS A 60 0.67 -17.70 0.19
CA HIS A 60 1.97 -18.24 -0.18
C HIS A 60 1.76 -19.67 -0.64
N TYR A 61 2.13 -19.95 -1.89
CA TYR A 61 2.04 -21.29 -2.46
C TYR A 61 3.39 -21.97 -2.30
N ASP A 62 3.43 -23.07 -1.54
CA ASP A 62 4.64 -23.88 -1.40
C ASP A 62 4.46 -25.22 -2.11
N SER A 63 5.53 -25.75 -2.70
CA SER A 63 5.47 -26.99 -3.48
C SER A 63 6.22 -28.12 -2.78
N ILE A 64 5.55 -29.24 -2.56
CA ILE A 64 6.12 -30.41 -1.87
C ILE A 64 6.22 -31.57 -2.85
N THR A 65 7.41 -32.18 -2.95
CA THR A 65 7.68 -33.40 -3.73
C THR A 65 8.16 -34.50 -2.80
N ALA A 66 7.62 -35.70 -2.93
CA ALA A 66 8.13 -36.88 -2.24
C ALA A 66 9.09 -37.64 -3.16
N VAL A 67 10.22 -38.07 -2.61
CA VAL A 67 11.20 -38.89 -3.32
C VAL A 67 11.37 -40.20 -2.59
N TYR A 68 11.16 -41.31 -3.29
CA TYR A 68 11.48 -42.65 -2.83
C TYR A 68 12.72 -43.14 -3.57
N SER A 69 13.78 -43.46 -2.84
CA SER A 69 15.09 -43.80 -3.42
C SER A 69 15.17 -45.20 -4.03
N GLY A 70 14.16 -46.04 -3.80
CA GLY A 70 14.17 -47.45 -4.22
C GLY A 70 14.86 -48.38 -3.20
N ASP A 71 14.63 -49.68 -3.37
CA ASP A 71 15.30 -50.76 -2.64
C ASP A 71 15.63 -51.93 -3.58
N SER A 72 16.08 -53.07 -3.04
CA SER A 72 16.45 -54.26 -3.84
C SER A 72 15.30 -54.87 -4.66
N THR A 73 14.06 -54.50 -4.34
CA THR A 73 12.82 -55.06 -4.88
C THR A 73 12.05 -54.04 -5.71
N TYR A 74 12.19 -52.75 -5.41
CA TYR A 74 11.45 -51.68 -6.09
C TYR A 74 12.36 -50.55 -6.58
N ALA A 75 12.13 -50.09 -7.81
CA ALA A 75 12.83 -48.94 -8.38
C ALA A 75 12.45 -47.63 -7.65
N GLY A 76 13.40 -46.70 -7.55
CA GLY A 76 13.14 -45.36 -7.02
C GLY A 76 12.12 -44.60 -7.87
N SER A 77 11.38 -43.68 -7.26
CA SER A 77 10.37 -42.86 -7.92
C SER A 77 10.16 -41.54 -7.20
N THR A 78 9.86 -40.49 -7.97
CA THR A 78 9.54 -39.15 -7.45
C THR A 78 8.08 -38.85 -7.73
N SER A 79 7.37 -38.35 -6.72
CA SER A 79 5.98 -37.95 -6.88
C SER A 79 5.85 -36.63 -7.65
N PRO A 80 4.70 -36.37 -8.28
CA PRO A 80 4.37 -35.03 -8.76
C PRO A 80 4.41 -34.00 -7.63
N ALA A 81 4.73 -32.75 -7.96
CA ALA A 81 4.74 -31.64 -7.01
C ALA A 81 3.30 -31.29 -6.58
N VAL A 82 3.06 -31.25 -5.28
CA VAL A 82 1.79 -30.85 -4.68
C VAL A 82 1.91 -29.41 -4.20
N THR A 83 1.08 -28.52 -4.74
CA THR A 83 1.02 -27.12 -4.32
C THR A 83 0.10 -26.98 -3.11
N ILE A 84 0.62 -26.40 -2.02
CA ILE A 84 -0.15 -26.09 -0.81
C ILE A 84 -0.31 -24.58 -0.65
N THR A 85 -1.45 -24.14 -0.12
CA THR A 85 -1.70 -22.75 0.25
C THR A 85 -1.39 -22.54 1.72
N VAL A 86 -0.47 -21.62 2.03
CA VAL A 86 -0.15 -21.19 3.39
C VAL A 86 -0.80 -19.83 3.62
N GLN A 87 -1.65 -19.76 4.66
CA GLN A 87 -2.46 -18.59 5.03
C GLN A 87 -2.12 -18.13 6.44
#